data_AF-A0A1G8AUD8-F1
#
_entry.id   AF-A0A1G8AUD8-F1
#
_cell.length_a   1.000
_cell.length_b   1.000
_cell.length_c   1.000
_cell.angle_alpha   90.00
_cell.angle_beta   90.00
_cell.angle_gamma   90.00
#
_symmetry.space_group_name_H-M   'P 1'
#
loop_
_entity.id
_entity.type
_entity.pdbx_description
1 polymer ?
#
loop_
_entity_poly.entity_id
_entity_poly.type
_entity_poly.pdbx_seq_one_letter_code
_entity_poly.pdbx_strand_id
1 'polypeptide(L)'
;MKINKKRLLPLGVCLFAFAMVALMADKQWSEKQQQIDLITEFYKDHLSRPDQRQASQVPPGSFYSKELEALVDANNQLCYALSRGDDICGYGADGDVFLDAQEVSPSLDFERAGFRAERVGENMVEAVFNVYPDMGAAYERQIRYALVYEDDKGWRVDDMQFAQGRSMREELQQENDAVLARARDLADTAGWVFNYLGNEDMLDRAVRFIDFPVQVCDQYGICAAMKRDDPRLLQALDVLADRNADLTTLPKSGEIQAADGKVVGIGPLDFTFRNRAWWVTKVDLRRL
;
A
#
# COMPACT_ATOMS: atom_id res chain seq x y z
N MET A 1 -17.83 -26.12 -68.59
CA MET A 1 -16.47 -25.83 -68.08
C MET A 1 -15.96 -27.03 -67.28
N LYS A 2 -14.84 -27.67 -67.66
CA LYS A 2 -14.18 -28.70 -66.84
C LYS A 2 -13.23 -28.01 -65.86
N ILE A 3 -13.64 -27.86 -64.60
CA ILE A 3 -12.79 -27.27 -63.56
C ILE A 3 -11.66 -28.26 -63.24
N ASN A 4 -10.41 -27.79 -63.33
CA ASN A 4 -9.23 -28.61 -63.12
C ASN A 4 -9.01 -28.82 -61.61
N LYS A 5 -9.47 -29.97 -61.08
CA LYS A 5 -9.42 -30.32 -59.66
C LYS A 5 -8.01 -30.25 -59.05
N LYS A 6 -6.95 -30.41 -59.85
CA LYS A 6 -5.55 -30.29 -59.41
C LYS A 6 -5.16 -28.86 -58.98
N ARG A 7 -5.90 -27.83 -59.41
CA ARG A 7 -5.67 -26.43 -59.02
C ARG A 7 -6.54 -25.96 -57.85
N LEU A 8 -7.58 -26.71 -57.48
CA LEU A 8 -8.49 -26.34 -56.37
C LEU A 8 -7.86 -26.60 -54.99
N LEU A 9 -7.08 -27.67 -54.88
CA LEU A 9 -6.44 -28.07 -53.62
C LEU A 9 -5.39 -27.06 -53.11
N PRO A 10 -4.43 -26.59 -53.93
CA PRO A 10 -3.49 -25.56 -53.48
C PRO A 10 -4.18 -24.22 -53.20
N LEU A 11 -5.23 -23.88 -53.95
CA LEU A 11 -5.97 -22.63 -53.78
C LEU A 11 -6.79 -22.63 -52.48
N GLY A 12 -7.40 -23.78 -52.12
CA GLY A 12 -8.06 -23.98 -50.83
C GLY A 12 -7.12 -23.90 -49.64
N VAL A 13 -5.91 -24.50 -49.74
CA VAL A 13 -4.88 -24.41 -48.70
C VAL A 13 -4.41 -22.97 -48.51
N CYS A 14 -4.16 -22.23 -49.60
CA CYS A 14 -3.79 -20.82 -49.51
C CYS A 14 -4.89 -19.98 -48.85
N LEU A 15 -6.16 -20.15 -49.25
CA LEU A 15 -7.27 -19.41 -48.63
C LEU A 15 -7.44 -19.72 -47.14
N PHE A 16 -7.25 -20.97 -46.74
CA PHE A 16 -7.28 -21.35 -45.32
C PHE A 16 -6.14 -20.72 -44.52
N ALA A 17 -4.92 -20.71 -45.06
CA ALA A 17 -3.77 -20.04 -44.44
C ALA A 17 -3.99 -18.53 -44.30
N PHE A 18 -4.52 -17.86 -45.34
CA PHE A 18 -4.87 -16.44 -45.28
C PHE A 18 -5.95 -16.15 -44.23
N ALA A 19 -6.98 -17.00 -44.12
CA ALA A 19 -8.01 -16.86 -43.11
C ALA A 19 -7.45 -16.99 -41.69
N MET A 20 -6.55 -17.95 -41.44
CA MET A 20 -5.89 -18.09 -40.14
C MET A 20 -5.03 -16.86 -39.79
N VAL A 21 -4.26 -16.34 -40.75
CA VAL A 21 -3.45 -15.13 -40.54
C VAL A 21 -4.32 -13.91 -40.25
N ALA A 22 -5.43 -13.74 -40.97
CA ALA A 22 -6.36 -12.63 -40.74
C ALA A 22 -7.02 -12.71 -39.34
N LEU A 23 -7.43 -13.91 -38.90
CA LEU A 23 -7.98 -14.12 -37.56
C LEU A 23 -6.95 -13.84 -36.45
N MET A 24 -5.70 -14.24 -36.65
CA MET A 24 -4.63 -13.94 -35.68
C MET A 24 -4.34 -12.43 -35.61
N ALA A 25 -4.35 -11.73 -36.75
CA ALA A 25 -4.16 -10.28 -36.79
C ALA A 25 -5.31 -9.53 -36.10
N ASP A 26 -6.56 -9.96 -36.34
CA ASP A 26 -7.74 -9.38 -35.68
C ASP A 26 -7.71 -9.60 -34.17
N LYS A 27 -7.37 -10.82 -33.73
CA LYS A 27 -7.19 -11.12 -32.31
C LYS A 27 -6.11 -10.26 -31.67
N GLN A 28 -4.92 -10.14 -32.30
CA GLN A 28 -3.83 -9.31 -31.78
C GLN A 28 -4.19 -7.83 -31.72
N TRP A 29 -4.92 -7.33 -32.72
CA TRP A 29 -5.41 -5.95 -32.73
C TRP A 29 -6.44 -5.71 -31.63
N SER A 30 -7.38 -6.64 -31.45
CA SER A 30 -8.38 -6.59 -30.38
C SER A 30 -7.72 -6.59 -28.99
N GLU A 31 -6.77 -7.48 -28.74
CA GLU A 31 -6.03 -7.52 -27.47
C GLU A 31 -5.25 -6.23 -27.23
N LYS A 32 -4.54 -5.72 -28.25
CA LYS A 32 -3.85 -4.44 -28.17
C LYS A 32 -4.81 -3.32 -27.76
N GLN A 33 -5.98 -3.25 -28.40
CA GLN A 33 -6.95 -2.20 -28.14
C GLN A 33 -7.53 -2.32 -26.72
N GLN A 34 -7.89 -3.53 -26.27
CA GLN A 34 -8.39 -3.77 -24.91
C GLN A 34 -7.38 -3.34 -23.82
N GLN A 35 -6.10 -3.62 -24.02
CA GLN A 35 -5.05 -3.21 -23.08
C GLN A 35 -4.92 -1.68 -22.99
N ILE A 36 -4.93 -0.99 -24.14
CA ILE A 36 -4.86 0.48 -24.20
C ILE A 36 -6.13 1.11 -23.62
N ASP A 37 -7.30 0.55 -23.93
CA ASP A 37 -8.59 1.02 -23.44
C ASP A 37 -8.68 0.90 -21.92
N LEU A 38 -8.22 -0.21 -21.32
CA LEU A 38 -8.17 -0.39 -19.87
C LEU A 38 -7.47 0.79 -19.17
N ILE A 39 -6.28 1.16 -19.64
CA ILE A 39 -5.51 2.25 -19.04
C ILE A 39 -6.14 3.61 -19.37
N THR A 40 -6.57 3.80 -20.61
CA THR A 40 -7.16 5.07 -21.07
C THR A 40 -8.46 5.40 -20.34
N GLU A 41 -9.36 4.43 -20.18
CA GLU A 41 -10.64 4.60 -19.47
C GLU A 41 -10.42 4.85 -18.00
N PHE A 42 -9.46 4.15 -17.38
CA PHE A 42 -9.05 4.43 -16.00
C PHE A 42 -8.64 5.89 -15.82
N TYR A 43 -7.76 6.42 -16.66
CA TYR A 43 -7.32 7.82 -16.54
C TYR A 43 -8.41 8.84 -16.85
N LYS A 44 -9.32 8.54 -17.78
CA LYS A 44 -10.49 9.40 -18.02
C LYS A 44 -11.34 9.51 -16.77
N ASP A 45 -11.64 8.38 -16.11
CA ASP A 45 -12.42 8.39 -14.88
C ASP A 45 -11.67 9.09 -13.74
N HIS A 46 -10.41 8.70 -13.49
CA HIS A 46 -9.56 9.25 -12.43
C HIS A 46 -9.39 10.76 -12.54
N LEU A 47 -9.10 11.28 -13.74
CA LEU A 47 -8.92 12.71 -13.95
C LEU A 47 -10.24 13.50 -13.97
N SER A 48 -11.38 12.85 -14.18
CA SER A 48 -12.71 13.51 -14.12
C SER A 48 -13.19 13.83 -12.69
N ARG A 49 -12.55 13.26 -11.66
CA ARG A 49 -12.98 13.39 -10.25
C ARG A 49 -11.88 14.00 -9.38
N PRO A 50 -11.53 15.29 -9.54
CA PRO A 50 -10.42 15.93 -8.84
C PRO A 50 -10.47 15.79 -7.31
N ASP A 51 -11.66 15.81 -6.72
CA ASP A 51 -11.85 15.71 -5.26
C ASP A 51 -11.76 14.27 -4.71
N GLN A 52 -11.63 13.26 -5.59
CA GLN A 52 -11.61 11.82 -5.23
C GLN A 52 -10.33 11.11 -5.72
N ARG A 53 -9.28 11.85 -6.10
CA ARG A 53 -8.02 11.29 -6.61
C ARG A 53 -7.12 10.74 -5.49
N GLN A 54 -7.58 9.71 -4.78
CA GLN A 54 -6.73 8.98 -3.83
C GLN A 54 -6.39 7.60 -4.40
N ALA A 55 -5.11 7.23 -4.33
CA ALA A 55 -4.58 5.94 -4.79
C ALA A 55 -5.34 4.72 -4.23
N SER A 56 -5.84 4.84 -3.00
CA SER A 56 -6.56 3.81 -2.25
C SER A 56 -8.02 3.62 -2.68
N GLN A 57 -8.55 4.40 -3.63
CA GLN A 57 -9.98 4.38 -4.00
C GLN A 57 -10.33 3.53 -5.21
N VAL A 58 -9.36 2.79 -5.78
CA VAL A 58 -9.65 1.88 -6.90
C VAL A 58 -10.55 0.75 -6.41
N PRO A 59 -11.77 0.58 -6.97
CA PRO A 59 -12.68 -0.45 -6.51
C PRO A 59 -12.07 -1.86 -6.69
N PRO A 60 -12.26 -2.76 -5.70
CA PRO A 60 -11.81 -4.14 -5.80
C PRO A 60 -12.15 -4.83 -7.12
N GLY A 61 -11.18 -5.51 -7.72
CA GLY A 61 -11.29 -6.24 -8.98
C GLY A 61 -11.54 -5.42 -10.25
N SER A 62 -11.56 -4.09 -10.17
CA SER A 62 -11.84 -3.21 -11.33
C SER A 62 -10.60 -2.94 -12.20
N PHE A 63 -9.40 -2.87 -11.61
CA PHE A 63 -8.20 -2.40 -12.28
C PHE A 63 -6.98 -3.30 -12.04
N TYR A 64 -6.70 -3.62 -10.77
CA TYR A 64 -5.58 -4.47 -10.39
C TYR A 64 -5.83 -5.97 -10.63
N SER A 65 -4.75 -6.72 -10.83
CA SER A 65 -4.75 -8.17 -10.79
C SER A 65 -5.09 -8.63 -9.38
N LYS A 66 -5.56 -9.87 -9.23
CA LYS A 66 -5.84 -10.48 -7.92
C LYS A 66 -4.61 -10.45 -7.00
N GLU A 67 -3.43 -10.63 -7.57
CA GLU A 67 -2.18 -10.65 -6.81
C GLU A 67 -1.75 -9.27 -6.34
N LEU A 68 -1.82 -8.26 -7.22
CA LEU A 68 -1.50 -6.89 -6.85
C LEU A 68 -2.52 -6.32 -5.85
N GLU A 69 -3.81 -6.64 -6.04
CA GLU A 69 -4.88 -6.29 -5.12
C GLU A 69 -4.64 -6.87 -3.72
N ALA A 70 -4.28 -8.16 -3.62
CA ALA A 70 -3.92 -8.78 -2.35
C ALA A 70 -2.69 -8.13 -1.68
N LEU A 71 -1.73 -7.64 -2.48
CA LEU A 71 -0.55 -6.96 -1.97
C LEU A 71 -0.89 -5.56 -1.42
N VAL A 72 -1.73 -4.80 -2.12
CA VAL A 72 -2.26 -3.51 -1.65
C VAL A 72 -3.08 -3.69 -0.38
N ASP A 73 -3.96 -4.69 -0.33
CA ASP A 73 -4.75 -5.01 0.86
C ASP A 73 -3.87 -5.40 2.04
N ALA A 74 -2.84 -6.22 1.82
CA ALA A 74 -1.88 -6.58 2.85
C ALA A 74 -1.14 -5.35 3.39
N ASN A 75 -0.74 -4.42 2.52
CA ASN A 75 -0.10 -3.17 2.93
C ASN A 75 -1.02 -2.30 3.79
N ASN A 76 -2.26 -2.06 3.33
CA ASN A 76 -3.26 -1.31 4.09
C ASN A 76 -3.53 -1.94 5.46
N GLN A 77 -3.65 -3.27 5.53
CA GLN A 77 -3.87 -3.99 6.79
C GLN A 77 -2.66 -3.89 7.73
N LEU A 78 -1.44 -4.04 7.21
CA LEU A 78 -0.23 -3.91 8.01
C LEU A 78 -0.07 -2.49 8.53
N CYS A 79 -0.28 -1.48 7.70
CA CYS A 79 -0.26 -0.09 8.12
C CYS A 79 -1.29 0.21 9.21
N TYR A 80 -2.54 -0.20 9.01
CA TYR A 80 -3.60 0.02 9.99
C TYR A 80 -3.31 -0.69 11.33
N ALA A 81 -2.81 -1.93 11.28
CA ALA A 81 -2.64 -2.73 12.49
C ALA A 81 -1.31 -2.50 13.23
N LEU A 82 -0.24 -2.20 12.50
CA LEU A 82 1.13 -2.28 13.00
C LEU A 82 1.94 -0.98 12.84
N SER A 83 1.42 0.06 12.17
CA SER A 83 2.15 1.33 12.08
C SER A 83 2.45 1.87 13.49
N ARG A 84 3.73 2.20 13.72
CA ARG A 84 4.23 2.64 15.03
C ARG A 84 4.49 4.14 15.10
N GLY A 85 4.50 4.86 13.97
CA GLY A 85 4.66 6.32 13.93
C GLY A 85 3.38 7.11 13.66
N ASP A 86 3.52 8.43 13.66
CA ASP A 86 2.49 9.37 13.19
C ASP A 86 2.54 9.60 11.68
N ASP A 87 3.58 9.07 11.02
CA ASP A 87 3.70 9.12 9.57
C ASP A 87 2.48 8.43 8.93
N ILE A 88 1.96 9.07 7.88
CA ILE A 88 0.88 8.49 7.08
C ILE A 88 1.45 7.21 6.45
N CYS A 89 0.82 6.08 6.77
CA CYS A 89 1.24 4.76 6.30
C CYS A 89 0.25 4.26 5.27
N GLY A 90 0.76 3.60 4.24
CA GLY A 90 -0.03 3.00 3.18
C GLY A 90 0.48 3.47 1.84
N TYR A 91 0.49 2.56 0.87
CA TYR A 91 0.96 2.90 -0.45
C TYR A 91 0.08 3.99 -1.09
N GLY A 92 0.71 5.11 -1.46
CA GLY A 92 0.01 6.31 -1.94
C GLY A 92 -0.48 7.25 -0.83
N ALA A 93 -0.05 7.06 0.41
CA ALA A 93 -0.25 8.01 1.51
C ALA A 93 0.30 9.41 1.21
N ASP A 94 1.46 9.46 0.55
CA ASP A 94 2.21 10.70 0.30
C ASP A 94 1.93 11.35 -1.06
N GLY A 95 1.02 10.79 -1.86
CA GLY A 95 0.70 11.32 -3.18
C GLY A 95 -0.12 10.39 -4.06
N ASP A 96 -0.51 10.90 -5.23
CA ASP A 96 -1.25 10.13 -6.21
C ASP A 96 -0.30 9.25 -7.03
N VAL A 97 -0.30 7.95 -6.72
CA VAL A 97 0.56 6.95 -7.39
C VAL A 97 0.23 6.81 -8.87
N PHE A 98 -0.97 7.15 -9.31
CA PHE A 98 -1.34 7.11 -10.72
C PHE A 98 -0.85 8.34 -11.48
N LEU A 99 -0.49 9.41 -10.77
CA LEU A 99 0.07 10.62 -11.35
C LEU A 99 1.57 10.78 -11.06
N ASP A 100 2.14 9.91 -10.21
CA ASP A 100 3.51 9.99 -9.69
C ASP A 100 3.84 11.43 -9.25
N ALA A 101 2.94 11.98 -8.42
CA ALA A 101 2.97 13.36 -7.97
C ALA A 101 2.22 13.53 -6.63
N GLN A 102 2.76 14.40 -5.76
CA GLN A 102 2.08 14.80 -4.52
C GLN A 102 1.04 15.90 -4.78
N GLU A 103 1.34 16.78 -5.74
CA GLU A 103 0.49 17.88 -6.15
C GLU A 103 0.38 17.90 -7.67
N VAL A 104 -0.75 18.38 -8.16
CA VAL A 104 -1.04 18.52 -9.60
C VAL A 104 -1.66 19.88 -9.88
N SER A 105 -1.71 20.26 -11.16
CA SER A 105 -2.39 21.51 -11.54
C SER A 105 -3.86 21.47 -11.08
N PRO A 106 -4.38 22.54 -10.43
CA PRO A 106 -5.79 22.63 -10.03
C PRO A 106 -6.76 22.50 -11.20
N SER A 107 -6.27 22.78 -12.41
CA SER A 107 -7.03 22.70 -13.64
C SER A 107 -6.64 21.49 -14.49
N LEU A 108 -5.99 20.49 -13.90
CA LEU A 108 -5.65 19.24 -14.58
C LEU A 108 -6.93 18.45 -14.86
N ASP A 109 -7.15 18.15 -16.14
CA ASP A 109 -8.16 17.23 -16.66
C ASP A 109 -7.51 16.30 -17.70
N PHE A 110 -8.27 15.36 -18.23
CA PHE A 110 -7.75 14.33 -19.14
C PHE A 110 -7.18 14.94 -20.43
N GLU A 111 -7.87 15.92 -21.01
CA GLU A 111 -7.48 16.61 -22.24
C GLU A 111 -6.22 17.46 -22.04
N ARG A 112 -6.19 18.26 -20.97
CA ARG A 112 -5.07 19.15 -20.63
C ARG A 112 -3.83 18.39 -20.19
N ALA A 113 -4.00 17.21 -19.59
CA ALA A 113 -2.88 16.32 -19.30
C ALA A 113 -2.15 15.86 -20.57
N GLY A 114 -2.74 15.99 -21.76
CA GLY A 114 -2.15 15.51 -23.00
C GLY A 114 -1.94 14.00 -22.98
N PHE A 115 -2.86 13.28 -22.32
CA PHE A 115 -2.75 11.85 -22.06
C PHE A 115 -2.62 11.04 -23.35
N ARG A 116 -1.63 10.15 -23.38
CA ARG A 116 -1.38 9.19 -24.46
C ARG A 116 -1.07 7.83 -23.86
N ALA A 117 -1.62 6.78 -24.45
CA ALA A 117 -1.30 5.40 -24.09
C ALA A 117 -0.94 4.60 -25.34
N GLU A 118 0.13 3.80 -25.25
CA GLU A 118 0.54 2.90 -26.31
C GLU A 118 1.05 1.56 -25.78
N ARG A 119 0.84 0.50 -26.57
CA ARG A 119 1.36 -0.82 -26.25
C ARG A 119 2.85 -0.88 -26.62
N VAL A 120 3.70 -1.05 -25.62
CA VAL A 120 5.17 -1.11 -25.77
C VAL A 120 5.74 -2.53 -25.61
N GLY A 121 4.90 -3.50 -25.27
CA GLY A 121 5.26 -4.92 -25.17
C GLY A 121 4.03 -5.83 -25.27
N GLU A 122 4.23 -7.14 -25.20
CA GLU A 122 3.11 -8.10 -25.29
C GLU A 122 2.06 -7.84 -24.20
N ASN A 123 2.52 -7.57 -22.99
CA ASN A 123 1.69 -7.35 -21.81
C ASN A 123 2.03 -6.02 -21.14
N MET A 124 2.34 -4.99 -21.94
CA MET A 124 2.78 -3.72 -21.39
C MET A 124 2.20 -2.54 -22.16
N VAL A 125 1.60 -1.62 -21.41
CA VAL A 125 1.09 -0.34 -21.90
C VAL A 125 1.86 0.78 -21.24
N GLU A 126 2.38 1.71 -22.02
CA GLU A 126 3.01 2.93 -21.54
C GLU A 126 2.00 4.07 -21.61
N ALA A 127 1.81 4.77 -20.50
CA ALA A 127 1.04 5.99 -20.41
C ALA A 127 1.98 7.19 -20.25
N VAL A 128 1.74 8.24 -21.03
CA VAL A 128 2.47 9.51 -20.98
C VAL A 128 1.48 10.66 -20.85
N PHE A 129 1.70 11.53 -19.88
CA PHE A 129 0.84 12.68 -19.59
C PHE A 129 1.62 13.75 -18.83
N ASN A 130 1.09 14.96 -18.70
CA ASN A 130 1.72 16.07 -17.99
C ASN A 130 0.84 16.55 -16.84
N VAL A 131 1.35 16.51 -15.61
CA VAL A 131 0.60 16.90 -14.41
C VAL A 131 0.53 18.42 -14.19
N TYR A 132 1.39 19.18 -14.88
CA TYR A 132 1.37 20.64 -14.95
C TYR A 132 1.62 21.12 -16.39
N PRO A 133 0.62 20.99 -17.28
CA PRO A 133 0.79 21.26 -18.70
C PRO A 133 1.23 22.70 -19.00
N ASP A 134 0.85 23.65 -18.15
CA ASP A 134 1.20 25.07 -18.29
C ASP A 134 2.65 25.39 -17.89
N MET A 135 3.36 24.46 -17.24
CA MET A 135 4.74 24.63 -16.78
C MET A 135 5.77 23.87 -17.64
N GLY A 136 5.33 23.27 -18.75
CA GLY A 136 6.19 22.63 -19.74
C GLY A 136 6.55 21.16 -19.44
N ALA A 137 7.46 20.61 -20.25
CA ALA A 137 7.72 19.17 -20.31
C ALA A 137 8.44 18.58 -19.08
N ALA A 138 8.98 19.41 -18.18
CA ALA A 138 9.60 18.93 -16.93
C ALA A 138 8.60 18.20 -16.00
N TYR A 139 7.31 18.43 -16.21
CA TYR A 139 6.21 17.80 -15.47
C TYR A 139 5.53 16.67 -16.24
N GLU A 140 6.12 16.25 -17.36
CA GLU A 140 5.72 15.01 -18.02
C GLU A 140 5.99 13.83 -17.08
N ARG A 141 5.09 12.86 -17.13
CA ARG A 141 5.10 11.61 -16.39
C ARG A 141 4.96 10.48 -17.38
N GLN A 142 5.66 9.40 -17.08
CA GLN A 142 5.66 8.19 -17.88
C GLN A 142 5.52 7.02 -16.91
N ILE A 143 4.47 6.24 -17.09
CA ILE A 143 4.18 5.06 -16.27
C ILE A 143 3.95 3.89 -17.20
N ARG A 144 4.63 2.76 -16.95
CA ARG A 144 4.43 1.52 -17.69
C ARG A 144 3.61 0.55 -16.84
N TYR A 145 2.52 0.08 -17.40
CA TYR A 145 1.62 -0.89 -16.81
C TYR A 145 1.95 -2.28 -17.32
N ALA A 146 2.42 -3.15 -16.44
CA ALA A 146 2.50 -4.58 -16.73
C ALA A 146 1.11 -5.19 -16.52
N LEU A 147 0.63 -5.91 -17.54
CA LEU A 147 -0.73 -6.43 -17.58
C LEU A 147 -0.74 -7.96 -17.51
N VAL A 148 -1.77 -8.52 -16.88
CA VAL A 148 -2.08 -9.95 -16.90
C VAL A 148 -3.50 -10.15 -17.37
N TYR A 149 -3.76 -11.21 -18.13
CA TYR A 149 -5.11 -11.58 -18.52
C TYR A 149 -5.71 -12.54 -17.50
N GLU A 150 -6.85 -12.19 -16.92
CA GLU A 150 -7.61 -13.03 -16.01
C GLU A 150 -8.91 -13.47 -16.67
N ASP A 151 -9.18 -14.78 -16.78
CA ASP A 151 -10.31 -15.32 -17.56
C ASP A 151 -11.68 -14.75 -17.16
N ASP A 152 -11.88 -14.41 -15.89
CA ASP A 152 -13.13 -13.90 -15.32
C ASP A 152 -13.26 -12.37 -15.41
N LYS A 153 -12.17 -11.66 -15.71
CA LYS A 153 -12.06 -10.21 -15.53
C LYS A 153 -11.51 -9.49 -16.78
N GLY A 154 -10.80 -10.18 -17.66
CA GLY A 154 -10.04 -9.61 -18.77
C GLY A 154 -8.66 -9.12 -18.32
N TRP A 155 -8.10 -8.16 -19.06
CA TRP A 155 -6.80 -7.56 -18.72
C TRP A 155 -6.85 -6.79 -17.40
N ARG A 156 -5.83 -6.98 -16.56
CA ARG A 156 -5.66 -6.30 -15.27
C ARG A 156 -4.22 -5.85 -15.09
N VAL A 157 -4.01 -4.79 -14.32
CA VAL A 157 -2.68 -4.27 -13.98
C VAL A 157 -2.07 -5.12 -12.89
N ASP A 158 -0.93 -5.74 -13.17
CA ASP A 158 -0.20 -6.55 -12.20
C ASP A 158 1.00 -5.80 -11.58
N ASP A 159 1.54 -4.82 -12.29
CA ASP A 159 2.56 -3.90 -11.78
C ASP A 159 2.51 -2.55 -12.50
N MET A 160 2.99 -1.51 -11.82
CA MET A 160 3.22 -0.18 -12.37
C MET A 160 4.69 0.17 -12.22
N GLN A 161 5.35 0.47 -13.33
CA GLN A 161 6.76 0.85 -13.36
C GLN A 161 6.87 2.34 -13.61
N PHE A 162 7.58 3.02 -12.73
CA PHE A 162 7.80 4.46 -12.76
C PHE A 162 9.21 4.77 -13.29
N ALA A 163 9.52 6.07 -13.36
CA ALA A 163 10.88 6.50 -13.65
C ALA A 163 11.90 5.92 -12.64
N GLN A 164 13.17 5.86 -13.05
CA GLN A 164 14.28 5.40 -12.20
C GLN A 164 14.23 3.91 -11.81
N GLY A 165 13.40 3.10 -12.50
CA GLY A 165 13.33 1.65 -12.27
C GLY A 165 12.52 1.26 -11.04
N ARG A 166 11.70 2.19 -10.52
CA ARG A 166 10.75 1.97 -9.44
C ARG A 166 9.58 1.09 -9.91
N SER A 167 9.11 0.20 -9.04
CA SER A 167 7.98 -0.70 -9.27
C SER A 167 7.01 -0.63 -8.08
N MET A 168 5.72 -0.53 -8.37
CA MET A 168 4.67 -0.52 -7.35
C MET A 168 4.71 -1.79 -6.49
N ARG A 169 4.91 -2.97 -7.09
CA ARG A 169 5.02 -4.23 -6.34
C ARG A 169 6.21 -4.21 -5.39
N GLU A 170 7.36 -3.76 -5.85
CA GLU A 170 8.58 -3.70 -5.05
C GLU A 170 8.43 -2.68 -3.91
N GLU A 171 7.86 -1.50 -4.18
CA GLU A 171 7.60 -0.48 -3.17
C GLU A 171 6.64 -0.95 -2.09
N LEU A 172 5.52 -1.58 -2.49
CA LEU A 172 4.58 -2.19 -1.55
C LEU A 172 5.24 -3.24 -0.65
N GLN A 173 6.07 -4.11 -1.23
CA GLN A 173 6.80 -5.13 -0.46
C GLN A 173 7.80 -4.50 0.51
N GLN A 174 8.57 -3.51 0.06
CA GLN A 174 9.52 -2.78 0.90
C GLN A 174 8.82 -2.04 2.04
N GLU A 175 7.68 -1.41 1.78
CA GLU A 175 6.89 -0.75 2.82
C GLU A 175 6.35 -1.75 3.84
N ASN A 176 5.81 -2.89 3.37
CA ASN A 176 5.35 -3.97 4.24
C ASN A 176 6.46 -4.50 5.14
N ASP A 177 7.64 -4.75 4.57
CA ASP A 177 8.83 -5.20 5.30
C ASP A 177 9.30 -4.15 6.31
N ALA A 178 9.28 -2.87 5.94
CA ALA A 178 9.65 -1.77 6.82
C ALA A 178 8.67 -1.62 8.00
N VAL A 179 7.35 -1.73 7.75
CA VAL A 179 6.32 -1.72 8.80
C VAL A 179 6.52 -2.90 9.76
N LEU A 180 6.73 -4.11 9.22
CA LEU A 180 7.00 -5.30 10.02
C LEU A 180 8.30 -5.20 10.82
N ALA A 181 9.36 -4.64 10.24
CA ALA A 181 10.64 -4.46 10.90
C ALA A 181 10.52 -3.50 12.10
N ARG A 182 9.87 -2.33 11.90
CA ARG A 182 9.60 -1.37 12.97
C ARG A 182 8.73 -1.98 14.07
N ALA A 183 7.66 -2.67 13.71
CA ALA A 183 6.78 -3.33 14.66
C ALA A 183 7.48 -4.42 15.51
N ARG A 184 8.54 -5.05 14.95
CA ARG A 184 9.39 -6.03 15.64
C ARG A 184 10.51 -5.41 16.46
N ASP A 185 10.83 -4.14 16.26
CA ASP A 185 11.83 -3.45 17.05
C ASP A 185 11.20 -2.88 18.33
N LEU A 186 11.64 -3.42 19.47
CA LEU A 186 11.16 -2.96 20.77
C LEU A 186 11.59 -1.53 21.04
N ALA A 187 12.79 -1.13 20.58
CA ALA A 187 13.30 0.21 20.79
C ALA A 187 12.42 1.26 20.11
N ASP A 188 12.08 1.03 18.83
CA ASP A 188 11.18 1.88 18.05
C ASP A 188 9.78 1.93 18.69
N THR A 189 9.21 0.75 19.00
CA THR A 189 7.88 0.64 19.60
C THR A 189 7.80 1.38 20.94
N ALA A 190 8.75 1.14 21.85
CA ALA A 190 8.80 1.78 23.16
C ALA A 190 9.06 3.29 23.01
N GLY A 191 9.94 3.69 22.11
CA GLY A 191 10.21 5.09 21.80
C GLY A 191 8.95 5.87 21.45
N TRP A 192 8.10 5.32 20.57
CA TRP A 192 6.80 5.92 20.26
C TRP A 192 5.82 5.93 21.43
N VAL A 193 5.71 4.84 22.19
CA VAL A 193 4.85 4.80 23.39
C VAL A 193 5.24 5.90 24.37
N PHE A 194 6.52 6.02 24.69
CA PHE A 194 7.01 7.03 25.61
C PHE A 194 6.94 8.45 25.04
N ASN A 195 7.09 8.63 23.73
CA ASN A 195 6.85 9.91 23.07
C ASN A 195 5.40 10.38 23.27
N TYR A 196 4.42 9.49 23.03
CA TYR A 196 3.01 9.81 23.23
C TYR A 196 2.64 10.00 24.69
N LEU A 197 3.22 9.21 25.60
CA LEU A 197 3.02 9.42 27.04
C LEU A 197 3.61 10.75 27.50
N GLY A 198 4.72 11.21 26.93
CA GLY A 198 5.33 12.49 27.27
C GLY A 198 4.56 13.73 26.77
N ASN A 199 3.41 13.55 26.11
CA ASN A 199 2.57 14.64 25.61
C ASN A 199 1.10 14.39 25.95
N GLU A 200 0.55 15.18 26.88
CA GLU A 200 -0.84 15.05 27.35
C GLU A 200 -1.87 15.02 26.19
N ASP A 201 -1.64 15.81 25.13
CA ASP A 201 -2.52 15.89 23.96
C ASP A 201 -2.47 14.63 23.06
N MET A 202 -1.58 13.67 23.35
CA MET A 202 -1.36 12.45 22.57
C MET A 202 -1.59 11.15 23.37
N LEU A 203 -2.10 11.22 24.59
CA LEU A 203 -2.31 10.04 25.44
C LEU A 203 -3.25 9.00 24.80
N ASP A 204 -4.24 9.45 24.02
CA ASP A 204 -5.13 8.58 23.26
C ASP A 204 -4.40 7.79 22.16
N ARG A 205 -3.29 8.33 21.62
CA ARG A 205 -2.43 7.64 20.65
C ARG A 205 -1.62 6.53 21.31
N ALA A 206 -1.17 6.69 22.56
CA ALA A 206 -0.47 5.63 23.29
C ALA A 206 -1.33 4.37 23.45
N VAL A 207 -2.66 4.53 23.54
CA VAL A 207 -3.63 3.41 23.65
C VAL A 207 -3.53 2.44 22.46
N ARG A 208 -3.10 2.88 21.27
CA ARG A 208 -2.97 2.00 20.10
C ARG A 208 -1.87 0.93 20.26
N PHE A 209 -0.98 1.08 21.23
CA PHE A 209 0.09 0.11 21.52
C PHE A 209 -0.29 -0.88 22.61
N ILE A 210 -1.46 -0.70 23.22
CA ILE A 210 -1.92 -1.51 24.34
C ILE A 210 -2.70 -2.70 23.81
N ASP A 211 -2.30 -3.90 24.22
CA ASP A 211 -3.09 -5.10 23.99
C ASP A 211 -4.13 -5.26 25.09
N PHE A 212 -5.40 -5.37 24.71
CA PHE A 212 -6.51 -5.40 25.62
C PHE A 212 -7.06 -6.83 25.82
N PRO A 213 -7.42 -7.21 27.07
CA PRO A 213 -7.33 -6.40 28.28
C PRO A 213 -5.89 -6.27 28.80
N VAL A 214 -5.52 -5.07 29.24
CA VAL A 214 -4.19 -4.77 29.79
C VAL A 214 -4.19 -4.94 31.30
N GLN A 215 -3.09 -5.44 31.87
CA GLN A 215 -2.96 -5.53 33.32
C GLN A 215 -2.42 -4.21 33.89
N VAL A 216 -3.16 -3.53 34.77
CA VAL A 216 -2.69 -2.31 35.44
C VAL A 216 -2.55 -2.59 36.93
N CYS A 217 -1.36 -2.40 37.49
CA CYS A 217 -1.07 -2.53 38.90
C CYS A 217 -0.87 -1.14 39.53
N ASP A 218 -1.57 -0.89 40.63
CA ASP A 218 -1.43 0.34 41.39
C ASP A 218 -0.08 0.41 42.13
N GLN A 219 0.19 1.54 42.81
CA GLN A 219 1.38 1.75 43.62
C GLN A 219 1.54 0.77 44.81
N TYR A 220 0.52 -0.01 45.13
CA TYR A 220 0.54 -1.04 46.18
C TYR A 220 0.73 -2.45 45.60
N GLY A 221 0.72 -2.60 44.27
CA GLY A 221 0.90 -3.85 43.56
C GLY A 221 -0.37 -4.65 43.35
N ILE A 222 -1.53 -4.05 43.57
CA ILE A 222 -2.82 -4.66 43.28
C ILE A 222 -3.08 -4.48 41.78
N CYS A 223 -3.20 -5.59 41.06
CA CYS A 223 -3.37 -5.59 39.61
C CYS A 223 -4.82 -5.87 39.21
N ALA A 224 -5.33 -5.13 38.23
CA ALA A 224 -6.62 -5.37 37.60
C ALA A 224 -6.46 -5.44 36.07
N ALA A 225 -7.25 -6.29 35.42
CA ALA A 225 -7.37 -6.30 33.97
C ALA A 225 -8.33 -5.17 33.56
N MET A 226 -7.86 -4.25 32.71
CA MET A 226 -8.59 -3.09 32.24
C MET A 226 -8.91 -3.22 30.75
N LYS A 227 -10.11 -2.75 30.37
CA LYS A 227 -10.52 -2.60 28.97
C LYS A 227 -10.12 -1.23 28.45
N ARG A 228 -10.21 -1.05 27.13
CA ARG A 228 -9.84 0.20 26.44
C ARG A 228 -10.61 1.43 26.97
N ASP A 229 -11.86 1.25 27.33
CA ASP A 229 -12.80 2.28 27.80
C ASP A 229 -12.82 2.42 29.33
N ASP A 230 -11.96 1.71 30.07
CA ASP A 230 -11.89 1.82 31.51
C ASP A 230 -11.26 3.17 31.91
N PRO A 231 -11.98 4.06 32.63
CA PRO A 231 -11.46 5.37 32.99
C PRO A 231 -10.20 5.30 33.87
N ARG A 232 -10.00 4.20 34.60
CA ARG A 232 -8.80 3.99 35.43
C ARG A 232 -7.54 3.79 34.60
N LEU A 233 -7.67 3.34 33.35
CA LEU A 233 -6.55 3.23 32.43
C LEU A 233 -6.01 4.61 32.07
N LEU A 234 -6.88 5.53 31.67
CA LEU A 234 -6.48 6.90 31.34
C LEU A 234 -5.79 7.58 32.53
N GLN A 235 -6.34 7.40 33.73
CA GLN A 235 -5.70 7.91 34.96
C GLN A 235 -4.31 7.30 35.18
N ALA A 236 -4.13 6.00 34.90
CA ALA A 236 -2.82 5.38 35.03
C ALA A 236 -1.82 5.91 33.97
N LEU A 237 -2.26 6.14 32.73
CA LEU A 237 -1.42 6.70 31.67
C LEU A 237 -1.04 8.18 31.95
N ASP A 238 -1.97 8.96 32.49
CA ASP A 238 -1.76 10.35 32.92
C ASP A 238 -0.66 10.44 33.98
N VAL A 239 -0.67 9.54 34.97
CA VAL A 239 0.40 9.45 35.98
C VAL A 239 1.77 9.10 35.35
N LEU A 240 1.80 8.35 34.25
CA LEU A 240 3.04 8.09 33.52
C LEU A 240 3.52 9.35 32.75
N ALA A 241 2.60 10.16 32.26
CA ALA A 241 2.87 11.35 31.46
C ALA A 241 3.61 12.43 32.25
N ASP A 242 3.13 12.70 33.48
CA ASP A 242 3.67 13.70 34.40
C ASP A 242 5.17 13.53 34.72
N ARG A 243 5.71 12.33 34.52
CA ARG A 243 7.05 11.97 34.98
C ARG A 243 8.15 12.20 33.96
N ASN A 244 7.81 12.54 32.70
CA ASN A 244 8.72 12.55 31.53
C ASN A 244 9.49 11.23 31.40
N ALA A 245 9.22 10.48 30.34
CA ALA A 245 9.91 9.22 30.11
C ALA A 245 11.44 9.43 29.97
N ASP A 246 12.24 8.73 30.78
CA ASP A 246 13.69 8.70 30.61
C ASP A 246 14.05 7.82 29.40
N LEU A 247 14.07 8.43 28.22
CA LEU A 247 14.40 7.78 26.95
C LEU A 247 15.84 7.23 26.91
N THR A 248 16.71 7.59 27.86
CA THR A 248 18.07 7.04 27.93
C THR A 248 18.11 5.58 28.36
N THR A 249 16.99 5.07 28.89
CA THR A 249 16.82 3.68 29.34
C THR A 249 16.28 2.73 28.28
N LEU A 250 15.98 3.24 27.07
CA LEU A 250 15.50 2.42 25.97
C LEU A 250 16.58 1.44 25.47
N PRO A 251 16.21 0.19 25.14
CA PRO A 251 17.14 -0.73 24.49
C PRO A 251 17.58 -0.15 23.15
N LYS A 252 18.76 -0.56 22.67
CA LYS A 252 19.20 -0.21 21.32
C LYS A 252 18.40 -1.00 20.29
N SER A 253 18.22 -0.41 19.11
CA SER A 253 17.59 -1.11 17.98
C SER A 253 18.30 -2.44 17.70
N GLY A 254 17.53 -3.53 17.61
CA GLY A 254 18.04 -4.88 17.38
C GLY A 254 18.67 -5.58 18.59
N GLU A 255 18.77 -4.93 19.77
CA GLU A 255 19.30 -5.55 20.99
C GLU A 255 18.38 -6.67 21.50
N ILE A 256 17.07 -6.45 21.43
CA ILE A 256 16.06 -7.41 21.86
C ILE A 256 15.50 -8.14 20.65
N GLN A 257 15.84 -9.43 20.51
CA GLN A 257 15.21 -10.27 19.50
C GLN A 257 13.74 -10.53 19.83
N ALA A 258 12.87 -10.28 18.85
CA ALA A 258 11.44 -10.58 18.91
C ALA A 258 11.18 -12.09 18.88
N ALA A 259 10.38 -12.58 19.82
CA ALA A 259 9.93 -13.96 19.87
C ALA A 259 8.55 -14.03 20.50
N ASP A 260 7.62 -14.79 19.92
CA ASP A 260 6.23 -14.84 20.40
C ASP A 260 6.15 -15.22 21.89
N GLY A 261 5.40 -14.43 22.65
CA GLY A 261 5.25 -14.57 24.10
C GLY A 261 6.40 -13.98 24.93
N LYS A 262 7.47 -13.49 24.30
CA LYS A 262 8.57 -12.83 25.02
C LYS A 262 8.08 -11.54 25.69
N VAL A 263 8.42 -11.37 26.95
CA VAL A 263 8.08 -10.19 27.76
C VAL A 263 9.35 -9.43 28.12
N VAL A 264 9.31 -8.11 27.96
CA VAL A 264 10.39 -7.19 28.34
C VAL A 264 9.81 -6.01 29.10
N GLY A 265 10.33 -5.74 30.30
CA GLY A 265 9.95 -4.58 31.09
C GLY A 265 10.83 -3.37 30.77
N ILE A 266 10.22 -2.21 30.51
CA ILE A 266 10.89 -0.93 30.35
C ILE A 266 10.18 0.08 31.26
N GLY A 267 10.86 0.47 32.35
CA GLY A 267 10.26 1.29 33.40
C GLY A 267 8.96 0.66 33.94
N PRO A 268 7.83 1.40 33.94
CA PRO A 268 6.54 0.91 34.42
C PRO A 268 5.79 0.04 33.41
N LEU A 269 6.31 -0.19 32.20
CA LEU A 269 5.59 -0.92 31.14
C LEU A 269 6.21 -2.30 30.89
N ASP A 270 5.38 -3.35 30.80
CA ASP A 270 5.79 -4.63 30.22
C ASP A 270 5.26 -4.77 28.79
N PHE A 271 6.20 -4.97 27.88
CA PHE A 271 5.95 -5.22 26.48
C PHE A 271 5.97 -6.73 26.21
N THR A 272 4.92 -7.28 25.60
CA THR A 272 4.94 -8.65 25.08
C THR A 272 4.98 -8.63 23.56
N PHE A 273 5.86 -9.45 22.97
CA PHE A 273 5.82 -9.69 21.53
C PHE A 273 4.74 -10.72 21.19
N ARG A 274 3.77 -10.35 20.38
CA ARG A 274 2.69 -11.22 19.89
C ARG A 274 2.13 -10.68 18.58
N ASN A 275 1.57 -11.55 17.73
CA ASN A 275 0.98 -11.15 16.45
C ASN A 275 1.93 -10.27 15.61
N ARG A 276 3.22 -10.64 15.58
CA ARG A 276 4.30 -9.96 14.82
C ARG A 276 4.74 -8.59 15.35
N ALA A 277 4.30 -8.17 16.53
CA ALA A 277 4.70 -6.88 17.06
C ALA A 277 4.78 -6.82 18.59
N TRP A 278 5.43 -5.77 19.12
CA TRP A 278 5.46 -5.49 20.55
C TRP A 278 4.20 -4.74 20.99
N TRP A 279 3.65 -5.13 22.14
CA TRP A 279 2.45 -4.55 22.73
C TRP A 279 2.63 -4.32 24.22
N VAL A 280 2.14 -3.18 24.71
CA VAL A 280 2.04 -2.92 26.14
C VAL A 280 0.94 -3.83 26.71
N THR A 281 1.32 -4.65 27.66
CA THR A 281 0.46 -5.70 28.23
C THR A 281 0.34 -5.61 29.74
N LYS A 282 1.25 -4.84 30.36
CA LYS A 282 1.17 -4.46 31.75
C LYS A 282 1.64 -3.02 31.96
N VAL A 283 0.95 -2.32 32.86
CA VAL A 283 1.38 -1.06 33.48
C VAL A 283 1.56 -1.34 34.98
N ASP A 284 2.75 -1.16 35.54
CA ASP A 284 3.08 -1.41 36.94
C ASP A 284 3.57 -0.13 37.60
N LEU A 285 2.65 0.61 38.23
CA LEU A 285 2.91 1.93 38.80
C LEU A 285 3.87 1.90 40.02
N ARG A 286 4.22 0.72 40.52
CA ARG A 286 5.26 0.57 41.56
C ARG A 286 6.68 0.80 41.05
N ARG A 287 6.87 0.73 39.73
CA ARG A 287 8.18 0.90 39.08
C ARG A 287 8.42 2.34 38.61
N LEU A 288 7.49 3.24 38.95
CA LEU A 288 7.67 4.68 38.83
C LEU A 288 8.71 5.20 39.83
#